data_AF-A0A124IPR4-F1
#
_entry.id   AF-A0A124IPR4-F1
#
_cell.length_a   1.000
_cell.length_b   1.000
_cell.length_c   1.000
_cell.angle_alpha   90.00
_cell.angle_beta   90.00
_cell.angle_gamma   90.00
#
_symmetry.space_group_name_H-M   'P 1'
#
loop_
_entity.id
_entity.type
_entity.pdbx_description
1 polymer ?
#
loop_
_entity_poly.entity_id
_entity_poly.type
_entity_poly.pdbx_seq_one_letter_code
_entity_poly.pdbx_strand_id
1 'polypeptide(L)'
;MTDTLLNLHKTYYGIADSKETKMIEEVIFGRWLKVDAKKDDFFCSEWIAFAYQALELISTKYPSNAYIPKDFTSESNFLKLQKGLLEKEIPMTID
;
A
#
# COMPACT_ATOMS: atom_id res chain seq x y z
N MET A 1 1.97 -23.28 3.65
CA MET A 1 1.86 -22.73 5.03
C MET A 1 1.07 -21.42 5.05
N THR A 2 1.28 -20.54 4.07
CA THR A 2 0.48 -19.32 3.83
C THR A 2 -0.98 -19.58 3.46
N ASP A 3 -1.27 -20.63 2.69
CA ASP A 3 -2.64 -20.96 2.27
C ASP A 3 -3.56 -21.35 3.43
N THR A 4 -2.98 -21.98 4.46
CA THR A 4 -3.71 -22.39 5.68
C THR A 4 -4.12 -21.17 6.51
N LEU A 5 -3.22 -20.18 6.64
CA LEU A 5 -3.50 -18.91 7.31
C LEU A 5 -4.54 -18.08 6.53
N LEU A 6 -4.42 -18.02 5.21
CA LEU A 6 -5.37 -17.32 4.34
C LEU A 6 -6.77 -17.96 4.39
N ASN A 7 -6.84 -19.30 4.41
CA ASN A 7 -8.11 -20.03 4.55
C ASN A 7 -8.69 -19.88 5.95
N LEU A 8 -7.88 -19.88 7.01
CA LEU A 8 -8.34 -19.64 8.38
C LEU A 8 -8.89 -18.22 8.53
N HIS A 9 -8.21 -17.22 7.96
CA HIS A 9 -8.68 -15.84 7.95
C HIS A 9 -10.04 -15.71 7.25
N LYS A 10 -10.18 -16.25 6.03
CA LYS A 10 -11.46 -16.23 5.29
C LYS A 10 -12.59 -16.98 6.00
N THR A 11 -12.26 -18.07 6.70
CA THR A 11 -13.26 -18.92 7.38
C THR A 11 -13.77 -18.31 8.68
N TYR A 12 -12.91 -17.65 9.47
CA TYR A 12 -13.31 -17.02 10.74
C TYR A 12 -13.76 -15.55 10.58
N TYR A 13 -13.16 -14.80 9.66
CA TYR A 13 -13.46 -13.41 9.39
C TYR A 13 -14.19 -13.26 8.05
N GLY A 14 -15.24 -14.05 7.79
CA GLY A 14 -16.10 -13.93 6.60
C GLY A 14 -16.80 -12.56 6.41
N ILE A 15 -16.38 -11.55 7.18
CA ILE A 15 -16.79 -10.15 7.17
C ILE A 15 -15.51 -9.38 6.81
N ALA A 16 -15.53 -8.63 5.70
CA ALA A 16 -14.39 -7.80 5.30
C ALA A 16 -13.93 -6.95 6.50
N ASP A 17 -12.63 -6.94 6.81
CA ASP A 17 -12.13 -6.07 7.87
C ASP A 17 -12.52 -4.63 7.50
N SER A 18 -13.28 -3.99 8.39
CA SER A 18 -13.72 -2.60 8.21
C SER A 18 -12.55 -1.66 7.90
N LYS A 19 -11.36 -1.95 8.44
CA LYS A 19 -10.13 -1.19 8.15
C LYS A 19 -9.60 -1.46 6.75
N GLU A 20 -9.63 -2.71 6.30
CA GLU A 20 -9.22 -3.08 4.95
C GLU A 20 -10.15 -2.48 3.89
N THR A 21 -11.46 -2.54 4.12
CA THR A 21 -12.47 -1.93 3.24
C THR A 21 -12.25 -0.42 3.15
N LYS A 22 -12.06 0.24 4.30
CA LYS A 22 -11.76 1.68 4.35
C LYS A 22 -10.47 2.03 3.61
N MET A 23 -9.41 1.22 3.72
CA MET A 23 -8.18 1.41 2.96
C MET A 23 -8.43 1.32 1.45
N ILE A 24 -9.18 0.31 1.00
CA ILE A 24 -9.50 0.14 -0.42
C ILE A 24 -10.29 1.36 -0.95
N GLU A 25 -11.28 1.83 -0.19
CA GLU A 25 -12.04 3.04 -0.52
C GLU A 25 -11.11 4.25 -0.67
N GLU A 26 -10.29 4.53 0.34
CA GLU A 26 -9.36 5.67 0.33
C GLU A 26 -8.37 5.60 -0.83
N VAL A 27 -7.93 4.41 -1.20
CA VAL A 27 -7.07 4.18 -2.36
C VAL A 27 -7.78 4.44 -3.66
N ILE A 28 -9.05 4.05 -3.78
CA ILE A 28 -9.85 4.39 -4.97
C ILE A 28 -9.99 5.91 -5.08
N PHE A 29 -10.32 6.60 -3.98
CA PHE A 29 -10.42 8.06 -3.95
C PHE A 29 -9.09 8.74 -4.31
N GLY A 30 -7.97 8.34 -3.69
CA GLY A 30 -6.66 8.92 -3.97
C GLY A 30 -6.15 8.62 -5.38
N ARG A 31 -6.33 7.39 -5.85
CA ARG A 31 -5.79 6.93 -7.15
C ARG A 31 -6.56 7.47 -8.33
N TRP A 32 -7.91 7.46 -8.26
CA TRP A 32 -8.75 7.84 -9.40
C TRP A 32 -9.26 9.27 -9.31
N LEU A 33 -9.65 9.71 -8.12
CA LEU A 33 -10.21 11.05 -7.92
C LEU A 33 -9.15 12.07 -7.47
N LYS A 34 -7.95 11.62 -7.07
CA LYS A 34 -6.84 12.45 -6.59
C LYS A 34 -7.25 13.36 -5.43
N VAL A 35 -8.08 12.82 -4.54
CA VAL A 35 -8.52 13.52 -3.34
C VAL A 35 -7.76 12.94 -2.15
N ASP A 36 -7.15 13.82 -1.37
CA ASP A 36 -6.57 13.47 -0.08
C ASP A 36 -7.64 12.95 0.88
N ALA A 37 -7.35 11.82 1.53
CA ALA A 37 -8.17 11.34 2.62
C ALA A 37 -8.09 12.34 3.79
N LYS A 38 -9.24 12.87 4.22
CA LYS A 38 -9.31 13.73 5.42
C LYS A 38 -9.39 12.85 6.66
N LYS A 39 -8.24 12.61 7.30
CA LYS A 39 -8.13 11.77 8.49
C LYS A 39 -6.89 12.09 9.31
N ASP A 40 -6.94 11.69 10.58
CA ASP A 40 -5.85 11.91 11.55
C ASP A 40 -4.86 10.73 11.62
N ASP A 41 -5.22 9.57 11.02
CA ASP A 41 -4.42 8.34 11.06
C ASP A 41 -4.02 7.87 9.65
N PHE A 42 -2.76 7.50 9.47
CA PHE A 42 -2.26 6.92 8.22
C PHE A 42 -2.36 5.38 8.22
N PHE A 43 -2.67 4.80 7.06
CA PHE A 43 -2.31 3.40 6.81
C PHE A 43 -0.80 3.31 6.53
N CYS A 44 -0.19 2.14 6.79
CA CYS A 44 1.26 1.96 6.63
C CYS A 44 1.75 2.34 5.22
N SER A 45 1.03 1.93 4.17
CA SER A 45 1.38 2.25 2.78
C SER A 45 1.35 3.74 2.49
N GLU A 46 0.41 4.46 3.09
CA GLU A 46 0.27 5.90 2.92
C GLU A 46 1.34 6.67 3.66
N TRP A 47 1.69 6.23 4.87
CA TRP A 47 2.79 6.82 5.63
C TRP A 47 4.11 6.68 4.86
N ILE A 48 4.37 5.50 4.29
CA ILE A 48 5.55 5.27 3.45
C ILE A 48 5.49 6.13 2.18
N ALA A 49 4.33 6.22 1.51
CA ALA A 49 4.16 7.08 0.35
C ALA A 49 4.42 8.56 0.68
N PHE A 50 3.89 9.04 1.80
CA PHE A 50 4.11 10.40 2.28
C PHE A 50 5.60 10.66 2.52
N ALA A 51 6.30 9.74 3.19
CA ALA A 51 7.74 9.84 3.39
C ALA A 51 8.51 9.84 2.05
N TYR A 52 8.15 8.97 1.10
CA TYR A 52 8.78 8.93 -0.22
C TYR A 52 8.55 10.22 -1.02
N GLN A 53 7.37 10.84 -0.88
CA GLN A 53 7.05 12.12 -1.50
C GLN A 53 7.85 13.27 -0.88
N ALA A 54 7.92 13.31 0.46
CA ALA A 54 8.72 14.31 1.17
C ALA A 54 10.22 14.24 0.84
N LEU A 55 10.71 13.04 0.54
CA LEU A 55 12.09 12.81 0.09
C LEU A 55 12.27 12.93 -1.44
N GLU A 56 11.23 13.35 -2.16
CA GLU A 56 11.23 13.46 -3.64
C GLU A 56 11.60 12.15 -4.36
N LEU A 57 11.40 10.99 -3.71
CA LEU A 57 11.65 9.67 -4.27
C LEU A 57 10.54 9.25 -5.23
N ILE A 58 9.30 9.73 -5.02
CA ILE A 58 8.15 9.50 -5.91
C ILE A 58 7.44 10.81 -6.23
N SER A 59 6.61 10.82 -7.27
CA SER A 59 5.85 12.02 -7.66
C SER A 59 4.75 12.37 -6.65
N THR A 60 4.53 13.66 -6.42
CA THR A 60 3.40 14.22 -5.67
C THR A 60 2.11 14.36 -6.51
N LYS A 61 2.10 13.83 -7.74
CA LYS A 61 0.93 13.84 -8.65
C LYS A 61 -0.29 13.12 -8.07
N TYR A 62 -0.06 12.11 -7.23
CA TYR A 62 -1.10 11.37 -6.53
C TYR A 62 -0.94 11.63 -5.02
N PRO A 63 -2.03 11.75 -4.27
CA PRO A 63 -1.95 11.89 -2.82
C PRO A 63 -1.45 10.58 -2.18
N SER A 64 -0.96 10.65 -0.94
CA SER A 64 -0.37 9.47 -0.26
C SER A 64 -1.38 8.34 -0.02
N ASN A 65 -2.67 8.65 0.10
CA ASN A 65 -3.74 7.65 0.18
C ASN A 65 -3.98 6.88 -1.13
N ALA A 66 -3.36 7.26 -2.25
CA ALA A 66 -3.48 6.55 -3.52
C ALA A 66 -2.69 5.22 -3.57
N TYR A 67 -1.90 4.93 -2.53
CA TYR A 67 -0.92 3.84 -2.51
C TYR A 67 -1.33 2.72 -1.53
N ILE A 68 -1.17 1.48 -1.99
CA ILE A 68 -1.41 0.25 -1.23
C ILE A 68 -0.13 -0.55 -1.10
N PRO A 69 -0.05 -1.48 -0.11
CA PRO A 69 1.16 -2.25 0.13
C PRO A 69 1.73 -2.91 -1.13
N LYS A 70 0.86 -3.47 -2.00
CA LYS A 70 1.29 -4.12 -3.24
C LYS A 70 1.97 -3.21 -4.25
N ASP A 71 1.87 -1.88 -4.10
CA ASP A 71 2.56 -0.96 -5.01
C ASP A 71 4.04 -0.84 -4.70
N PHE A 72 4.47 -1.21 -3.50
CA PHE A 72 5.86 -1.12 -3.05
C PHE A 72 6.66 -2.39 -3.37
N THR A 73 6.38 -3.01 -4.52
CA THR A 73 7.06 -4.22 -4.98
C THR A 73 7.65 -3.99 -6.38
N SER A 74 8.62 -4.80 -6.77
CA SER A 74 9.21 -4.78 -8.12
C SER A 74 8.21 -5.10 -9.24
N GLU A 75 7.05 -5.67 -8.91
CA GLU A 75 6.04 -6.10 -9.88
C GLU A 75 4.97 -5.02 -10.12
N SER A 76 4.95 -3.95 -9.32
CA SER A 76 3.98 -2.88 -9.49
C SER A 76 4.34 -1.94 -10.63
N ASN A 77 3.33 -1.57 -11.41
CA ASN A 77 3.44 -0.55 -12.46
C ASN A 77 2.99 0.84 -12.01
N PHE A 78 2.43 0.97 -10.81
CA PHE A 78 1.80 2.20 -10.34
C PHE A 78 2.82 3.14 -9.66
N LEU A 79 3.52 2.65 -8.64
CA LEU A 79 4.55 3.42 -7.97
C LEU A 79 5.82 3.41 -8.83
N LYS A 80 6.32 4.60 -9.13
CA LYS A 80 7.57 4.78 -9.87
C LYS A 80 8.50 5.68 -9.08
N LEU A 81 9.69 5.15 -8.77
CA LEU A 81 10.75 5.93 -8.19
C LEU A 81 11.29 6.92 -9.24
N GLN A 82 11.56 8.14 -8.83
CA GLN A 82 12.15 9.16 -9.71
C GLN A 82 13.61 8.83 -10.06
N LYS A 83 14.33 8.18 -9.15
CA LYS A 83 15.77 7.88 -9.26
C LYS A 83 16.08 6.46 -8.77
N GLY A 84 15.54 5.46 -9.46
CA GLY A 84 15.82 4.06 -9.15
C GLY A 84 14.66 3.14 -9.54
N LEU A 85 14.76 1.89 -9.12
CA LEU A 85 13.76 0.85 -9.33
C LEU A 85 13.70 -0.01 -8.07
N LEU A 86 12.51 -0.52 -7.74
CA LEU A 86 12.39 -1.55 -6.71
C LEU A 86 12.80 -2.88 -7.34
N GLU A 87 13.76 -3.56 -6.73
CA GLU A 87 14.19 -4.90 -7.15
C GLU A 87 13.41 -5.98 -6.41
N LYS A 88 13.57 -7.23 -6.86
CA LYS A 88 12.90 -8.39 -6.29
C LYS A 88 13.23 -8.50 -4.80
N GLU A 89 12.20 -8.76 -3.99
CA GLU A 89 12.35 -8.96 -2.55
C GLU A 89 13.32 -10.13 -2.26
N ILE A 90 14.23 -9.90 -1.30
CA ILE A 90 15.19 -10.90 -0.84
C ILE A 90 14.73 -11.35 0.56
N PRO A 91 14.25 -12.59 0.73
CA PRO A 91 13.84 -13.09 2.03
C PRO A 91 15.06 -13.24 2.94
N MET A 92 14.96 -12.74 4.17
CA MET A 92 15.99 -12.97 5.18
C MET A 92 15.87 -14.40 5.72
N THR A 93 16.94 -15.17 5.67
CA THR A 93 17.06 -16.45 6.38
C THR A 93 17.62 -16.18 7.77
N ILE A 94 16.95 -16.72 8.79
CA ILE A 94 17.48 -16.74 10.16
C ILE A 94 18.06 -18.14 10.32
N ASP A 95 19.38 -18.25 10.15
CA ASP A 95 20.14 -19.46 10.47
C ASP A 95 20.36 -19.56 11.99
#